data_AF-A0A673JMH2-F1
#
_entry.id   AF-A0A673JMH2-F1
#
_cell.length_a   1.000
_cell.length_b   1.000
_cell.length_c   1.000
_cell.angle_alpha   90.00
_cell.angle_beta   90.00
_cell.angle_gamma   90.00
#
_symmetry.space_group_name_H-M   'P 1'
#
loop_
_entity.id
_entity.type
_entity.pdbx_description
1 polymer ?
#
loop_
_entity_poly.entity_id
_entity_poly.type
_entity_poly.pdbx_seq_one_letter_code
_entity_poly.pdbx_strand_id
1 'polypeptide(L)'
;IAHAHTYTHTWLAHKKQYTPSLLSFFIYNPKFGPREGEEEKKILFYHPIEIEKNEKIRNVGLCEAIVQFTRTFCPTKPAKSLHTQKNRQFFHEPEENYWMVMVVRNPMVEKPNKDGKPPTVEYQEEEIIDSVYGSVLQQCYSMYKLFNGTFSRAFEAGGVELLIQKLEKFFYRYLQTLHLQSCDLLDVFGGISFFPLDKMTYLKIQSFVNRVEESLSHVKYTAFLYNDQLIWSGLEQDDMQILYKYLTTSLFPRHTEPEVRPH
;
A
#
# COMPACT_ATOMS: atom_id res chain seq x y z
N ILE A 1 61.45 0.48 -32.73
CA ILE A 1 60.04 0.13 -33.02
C ILE A 1 59.49 -0.54 -31.77
N ALA A 2 58.92 0.26 -30.87
CA ALA A 2 58.30 -0.23 -29.64
C ALA A 2 56.82 0.16 -29.72
N HIS A 3 55.96 -0.83 -29.94
CA HIS A 3 54.52 -0.63 -29.93
C HIS A 3 54.04 -0.53 -28.48
N ALA A 4 53.67 0.69 -28.07
CA ALA A 4 52.91 0.90 -26.85
C ALA A 4 51.48 0.37 -27.09
N HIS A 5 51.11 -0.70 -26.40
CA HIS A 5 49.72 -1.12 -26.27
C HIS A 5 49.01 -0.13 -25.34
N THR A 6 48.27 0.81 -25.94
CA THR A 6 47.36 1.69 -25.21
C THR A 6 46.19 0.83 -24.70
N TYR A 7 46.15 0.59 -23.39
CA TYR A 7 44.99 0.03 -22.72
C TYR A 7 43.84 1.04 -22.85
N THR A 8 42.90 0.78 -23.75
CA THR A 8 41.63 1.50 -23.79
C THR A 8 40.80 1.07 -22.59
N HIS A 9 40.85 1.85 -21.52
CA HIS A 9 39.92 1.77 -20.40
C HIS A 9 38.52 2.10 -20.95
N THR A 10 37.75 1.08 -21.31
CA THR A 10 36.33 1.22 -21.65
C THR A 10 35.58 1.63 -20.39
N TRP A 11 35.25 2.92 -20.28
CA TRP A 11 34.28 3.41 -19.31
C TRP A 11 32.94 2.71 -19.60
N LEU A 12 32.56 1.75 -18.75
CA LEU A 12 31.20 1.20 -18.76
C LEU A 12 30.28 2.34 -18.33
N ALA A 13 29.59 2.94 -19.31
CA ALA A 13 28.50 3.87 -19.04
C ALA A 13 27.41 3.07 -18.31
N HIS A 14 27.27 3.29 -17.01
CA HIS A 14 26.36 2.54 -16.16
C HIS A 14 24.91 2.84 -16.59
N LYS A 15 24.12 1.78 -16.84
CA LYS A 15 22.68 1.91 -17.06
C LYS A 15 22.06 2.45 -15.76
N LYS A 16 21.27 3.51 -15.85
CA LYS A 16 20.57 4.05 -14.68
C LYS A 16 19.18 3.45 -14.64
N GLN A 17 18.91 2.65 -13.61
CA GLN A 17 17.60 2.03 -13.39
C GLN A 17 16.82 2.88 -12.38
N TYR A 18 15.54 3.06 -12.66
CA TYR A 18 14.59 3.75 -11.81
C TYR A 18 13.51 2.77 -11.41
N THR A 19 13.28 2.67 -10.11
CA THR A 19 12.30 1.78 -9.50
C THR A 19 10.87 2.32 -9.65
N PRO A 20 9.83 1.50 -9.34
CA PRO A 20 8.46 1.99 -9.25
C PRO A 20 8.33 3.16 -8.28
N SER A 21 7.48 4.12 -8.60
CA SER A 21 7.17 5.25 -7.71
C SER A 21 5.71 5.64 -7.79
N LEU A 22 5.16 6.10 -6.67
CA LEU A 22 3.79 6.60 -6.59
C LEU A 22 3.70 7.93 -7.35
N LEU A 23 2.83 7.99 -8.36
CA LEU A 23 2.55 9.21 -9.12
C LEU A 23 1.35 9.95 -8.56
N SER A 24 0.28 9.21 -8.29
CA SER A 24 -0.90 9.75 -7.63
C SER A 24 -1.62 8.69 -6.83
N PHE A 25 -2.30 9.14 -5.79
CA PHE A 25 -3.20 8.34 -4.98
C PHE A 25 -4.42 9.19 -4.67
N PHE A 26 -5.62 8.69 -4.96
CA PHE A 26 -6.83 9.45 -4.72
C PHE A 26 -8.00 8.56 -4.34
N ILE A 27 -8.93 9.17 -3.62
CA ILE A 27 -10.14 8.53 -3.14
C ILE A 27 -11.31 9.37 -3.65
N TYR A 28 -12.31 8.73 -4.24
CA TYR A 28 -13.49 9.42 -4.74
C TYR A 28 -14.75 8.60 -4.48
N ASN A 29 -15.90 9.28 -4.51
CA ASN A 29 -17.20 8.65 -4.49
C ASN A 29 -18.09 9.28 -5.57
N PRO A 30 -18.51 8.53 -6.61
CA PRO A 30 -19.27 9.07 -7.73
C PRO A 30 -20.69 9.52 -7.35
N LYS A 31 -21.18 9.16 -6.15
CA LYS A 31 -22.48 9.64 -5.63
C LYS A 31 -22.42 11.08 -5.12
N PHE A 32 -21.25 11.62 -4.83
CA PHE A 32 -21.10 13.02 -4.45
C PHE A 32 -21.02 13.91 -5.69
N GLY A 33 -21.56 15.13 -5.63
CA GLY A 33 -21.63 16.03 -6.80
C GLY A 33 -22.38 15.45 -8.00
N PRO A 34 -23.66 15.07 -7.87
CA PRO A 34 -24.42 14.42 -8.95
C PRO A 34 -24.80 15.38 -10.11
N ARG A 35 -24.55 16.68 -9.97
CA ARG A 35 -24.89 17.70 -10.98
C ARG A 35 -23.67 18.07 -11.81
N GLU A 36 -23.92 18.46 -13.05
CA GLU A 36 -22.89 19.03 -13.92
C GLU A 36 -22.24 20.26 -13.27
N GLY A 37 -20.91 20.33 -13.30
CA GLY A 37 -20.11 21.36 -12.64
C GLY A 37 -19.79 21.07 -11.17
N GLU A 38 -20.27 19.95 -10.61
CA GLU A 38 -19.96 19.53 -9.24
C GLU A 38 -18.96 18.36 -9.18
N GLU A 39 -18.26 18.05 -10.27
CA GLU A 39 -17.41 16.86 -10.40
C GLU A 39 -16.27 16.85 -9.35
N GLU A 40 -15.79 18.02 -8.94
CA GLU A 40 -14.81 18.16 -7.86
C GLU A 40 -15.32 17.56 -6.54
N LYS A 41 -16.63 17.64 -6.25
CA LYS A 41 -17.21 17.14 -5.00
C LYS A 41 -17.15 15.62 -4.89
N LYS A 42 -16.89 14.92 -5.99
CA LYS A 42 -16.61 13.47 -5.99
C LYS A 42 -15.30 13.15 -5.30
N ILE A 43 -14.34 14.07 -5.30
CA ILE A 43 -12.97 13.84 -4.84
C ILE A 43 -12.91 14.02 -3.32
N LEU A 44 -12.54 12.97 -2.61
CA LEU A 44 -12.47 12.94 -1.15
C LEU A 44 -11.04 13.07 -0.62
N PHE A 45 -10.06 12.63 -1.41
CA PHE A 45 -8.64 12.78 -1.11
C PHE A 45 -7.85 12.73 -2.41
N TYR A 46 -6.77 13.52 -2.50
CA TYR A 46 -5.86 13.47 -3.64
C TYR A 46 -4.42 13.78 -3.21
N HIS A 47 -3.50 12.90 -3.56
CA HIS A 47 -2.06 13.07 -3.40
C HIS A 47 -1.37 12.87 -4.75
N PRO A 48 -0.37 13.70 -5.14
CA PRO A 48 0.09 14.92 -4.46
C PRO A 48 -0.97 16.04 -4.46
N ILE A 49 -0.96 16.88 -3.41
CA ILE A 49 -1.98 17.93 -3.22
C ILE A 49 -1.85 19.06 -4.25
N GLU A 50 -0.64 19.25 -4.77
CA GLU A 50 -0.23 20.32 -5.67
C GLU A 50 -0.81 20.18 -7.08
N ILE A 51 -1.36 19.01 -7.43
CA ILE A 51 -1.99 18.79 -8.73
C ILE A 51 -3.17 19.75 -8.92
N GLU A 52 -3.26 20.36 -10.09
CA GLU A 52 -4.30 21.32 -10.43
C GLU A 52 -5.69 20.67 -10.34
N LYS A 53 -6.68 21.43 -9.84
CA LYS A 53 -8.07 20.99 -9.71
C LYS A 53 -8.61 20.32 -10.98
N ASN A 54 -8.42 20.92 -12.16
CA ASN A 54 -8.94 20.39 -13.42
C ASN A 54 -8.29 19.04 -13.77
N GLU A 55 -7.01 18.86 -13.44
CA GLU A 55 -6.33 17.58 -13.62
C GLU A 55 -6.86 16.51 -12.66
N LYS A 56 -7.14 16.85 -11.40
CA LYS A 56 -7.78 15.94 -10.44
C LYS A 56 -9.14 15.46 -10.94
N ILE A 57 -9.98 16.39 -11.41
CA ILE A 57 -11.31 16.08 -11.99
C ILE A 57 -11.18 15.16 -13.20
N ARG A 58 -10.25 15.47 -14.12
CA ARG A 58 -10.00 14.65 -15.31
C ARG A 58 -9.56 13.22 -14.94
N ASN A 59 -8.68 13.08 -13.96
CA ASN A 59 -8.18 11.77 -13.53
C ASN A 59 -9.29 10.92 -12.91
N VAL A 60 -10.13 11.52 -12.05
CA VAL A 60 -11.30 10.82 -11.47
C VAL A 60 -12.32 10.47 -12.54
N GLY A 61 -12.64 11.39 -13.45
CA GLY A 61 -13.58 11.14 -14.54
C GLY A 61 -13.13 10.01 -15.47
N LEU A 62 -11.82 9.92 -15.78
CA LEU A 62 -11.28 8.80 -16.56
C LEU A 62 -11.43 7.46 -15.83
N CYS A 63 -11.14 7.41 -14.54
CA CYS A 63 -11.27 6.19 -13.74
C CYS A 63 -12.73 5.73 -13.64
N GLU A 64 -13.65 6.67 -13.39
CA GLU A 64 -15.09 6.42 -13.36
C GLU A 64 -15.57 5.85 -14.70
N ALA A 65 -15.15 6.45 -15.82
CA ALA A 65 -15.50 5.98 -17.16
C ALA A 65 -14.98 4.56 -17.43
N ILE A 66 -13.74 4.24 -17.05
CA ILE A 66 -13.14 2.90 -17.23
C ILE A 66 -13.90 1.87 -16.40
N VAL A 67 -14.14 2.14 -15.12
CA VAL A 67 -14.89 1.24 -14.23
C VAL A 67 -16.29 1.01 -14.78
N GLN A 68 -16.98 2.06 -15.21
CA GLN A 68 -18.34 1.95 -15.73
C GLN A 68 -18.38 1.19 -17.08
N PHE A 69 -17.43 1.47 -17.97
CA PHE A 69 -17.30 0.75 -19.24
C PHE A 69 -17.04 -0.75 -19.00
N THR A 70 -16.13 -1.10 -18.10
CA THR A 70 -15.83 -2.51 -17.82
C THR A 70 -16.97 -3.26 -17.15
N ARG A 71 -17.79 -2.57 -16.33
CA ARG A 71 -19.04 -3.14 -15.77
C ARG A 71 -20.04 -3.56 -16.85
N THR A 72 -20.03 -2.95 -18.03
CA THR A 72 -20.88 -3.38 -19.17
C THR A 72 -20.52 -4.79 -19.67
N PHE A 73 -19.26 -5.20 -19.53
CA PHE A 73 -18.79 -6.53 -19.95
C PHE A 73 -18.78 -7.53 -18.79
N CYS A 74 -18.51 -7.07 -17.57
CA CYS A 74 -18.54 -7.90 -16.37
C CYS A 74 -19.19 -7.14 -15.19
N PRO A 75 -20.51 -7.25 -15.00
CA PRO A 75 -21.23 -6.48 -13.97
C PRO A 75 -20.74 -6.74 -12.55
N THR A 76 -20.23 -7.95 -12.28
CA THR A 76 -19.81 -8.39 -10.95
C THR A 76 -18.34 -8.12 -10.65
N LYS A 77 -17.51 -7.79 -11.65
CA LYS A 77 -16.06 -7.61 -11.48
C LYS A 77 -15.59 -6.40 -12.29
N PRO A 78 -15.60 -5.19 -11.69
CA PRO A 78 -15.04 -4.01 -12.34
C PRO A 78 -13.53 -4.16 -12.57
N ALA A 79 -12.98 -3.30 -13.44
CA ALA A 79 -11.53 -3.25 -13.70
C ALA A 79 -10.73 -3.13 -12.39
N LYS A 80 -9.69 -3.94 -12.24
CA LYS A 80 -8.76 -3.90 -11.09
C LYS A 80 -7.47 -3.13 -11.40
N SER A 81 -7.06 -3.12 -12.65
CA SER A 81 -5.86 -2.44 -13.10
C SER A 81 -6.01 -1.93 -14.53
N LEU A 82 -5.31 -0.84 -14.85
CA LEU A 82 -5.14 -0.30 -16.20
C LEU A 82 -3.66 -0.17 -16.48
N HIS A 83 -3.21 -0.73 -17.60
CA HIS A 83 -1.81 -0.74 -18.00
C HIS A 83 -1.58 0.30 -19.08
N THR A 84 -0.54 1.11 -18.91
CA THR A 84 -0.02 1.99 -19.96
C THR A 84 1.48 1.82 -20.04
N GLN A 85 2.09 2.32 -21.10
CA GLN A 85 3.55 2.25 -21.28
C GLN A 85 4.33 2.86 -20.10
N LYS A 86 3.83 3.97 -19.54
CA LYS A 86 4.59 4.77 -18.55
C LYS A 86 4.18 4.50 -17.11
N ASN A 87 2.95 4.06 -16.88
CA ASN A 87 2.40 3.84 -15.55
C ASN A 87 1.32 2.76 -15.56
N ARG A 88 1.05 2.25 -14.37
CA ARG A 88 -0.06 1.35 -14.09
C ARG A 88 -0.98 1.98 -13.06
N GLN A 89 -2.28 1.85 -13.27
CA GLN A 89 -3.31 2.31 -12.34
C GLN A 89 -3.97 1.09 -11.70
N PHE A 90 -4.24 1.16 -10.41
CA PHE A 90 -4.91 0.12 -9.63
C PHE A 90 -6.18 0.69 -9.03
N PHE A 91 -7.26 -0.06 -9.11
CA PHE A 91 -8.58 0.35 -8.65
C PHE A 91 -9.08 -0.60 -7.56
N HIS A 92 -9.62 -0.03 -6.49
CA HIS A 92 -10.21 -0.79 -5.41
C HIS A 92 -11.46 -0.08 -4.88
N GLU A 93 -12.57 -0.81 -4.76
CA GLU A 93 -13.80 -0.36 -4.11
C GLU A 93 -13.91 -1.02 -2.72
N PRO A 94 -13.28 -0.46 -1.67
CA PRO A 94 -13.30 -1.05 -0.32
C PRO A 94 -14.68 -1.02 0.38
N GLU A 95 -15.50 -0.03 0.02
CA GLU A 95 -16.87 0.16 0.50
C GLU A 95 -17.73 0.58 -0.69
N GLU A 96 -19.05 0.36 -0.61
CA GLU A 96 -19.95 0.65 -1.72
C GLU A 96 -19.81 2.10 -2.20
N ASN A 97 -19.51 2.29 -3.49
CA ASN A 97 -19.27 3.57 -4.14
C ASN A 97 -18.04 4.35 -3.65
N TYR A 98 -17.26 3.87 -2.68
CA TYR A 98 -15.99 4.50 -2.34
C TYR A 98 -14.87 3.84 -3.12
N TRP A 99 -14.20 4.62 -3.96
CA TRP A 99 -13.13 4.15 -4.83
C TRP A 99 -11.80 4.71 -4.39
N MET A 100 -10.80 3.83 -4.30
CA MET A 100 -9.40 4.17 -4.11
C MET A 100 -8.64 3.84 -5.38
N VAL A 101 -7.77 4.76 -5.80
CA VAL A 101 -6.94 4.60 -6.99
C VAL A 101 -5.49 4.90 -6.66
N MET A 102 -4.60 4.02 -7.09
CA MET A 102 -3.16 4.19 -6.98
C MET A 102 -2.53 4.13 -8.37
N VAL A 103 -1.79 5.18 -8.74
CA VAL A 103 -1.08 5.25 -10.02
C VAL A 103 0.41 5.15 -9.75
N VAL A 104 1.04 4.11 -10.31
CA VAL A 104 2.44 3.78 -10.10
C VAL A 104 3.19 3.91 -11.42
N ARG A 105 4.32 4.62 -11.42
CA ARG A 105 5.22 4.66 -12.58
C ARG A 105 5.83 3.30 -12.82
N ASN A 106 5.84 2.85 -14.07
CA ASN A 106 6.56 1.63 -14.44
C ASN A 106 8.07 1.85 -14.25
N PRO A 107 8.83 0.84 -13.79
CA PRO A 107 10.28 0.91 -13.75
C PRO A 107 10.84 1.30 -15.11
N MET A 108 11.94 2.04 -15.11
CA MET A 108 12.57 2.47 -16.36
C MET A 108 14.08 2.34 -16.31
N VAL A 109 14.68 2.00 -17.45
CA VAL A 109 16.11 1.93 -17.65
C VAL A 109 16.51 3.01 -18.65
N GLU A 110 17.42 3.88 -18.22
CA GLU A 110 18.10 4.82 -19.11
C GLU A 110 19.34 4.16 -19.68
N LYS A 111 19.34 3.98 -21.00
CA LYS A 111 20.50 3.50 -21.75
C LYS A 111 21.28 4.70 -22.31
N PRO A 112 22.57 4.85 -21.94
CA PRO A 112 23.41 5.89 -22.50
C PRO A 112 23.63 5.61 -23.99
N ASN A 113 23.37 6.61 -24.83
CA ASN A 113 23.64 6.52 -26.26
C ASN A 113 25.11 6.86 -26.54
N LYS A 114 25.77 6.08 -27.40
CA LYS A 114 27.22 6.22 -27.68
C LYS A 114 27.59 7.43 -28.55
N ASP A 115 26.62 8.22 -28.99
CA ASP A 115 26.83 9.28 -30.01
C ASP A 115 26.43 10.70 -29.53
N GLY A 116 26.39 10.95 -28.22
CA GLY A 116 25.99 12.26 -27.66
C GLY A 116 24.49 12.60 -27.81
N LYS A 117 23.69 11.66 -28.31
CA LYS A 117 22.22 11.75 -28.30
C LYS A 117 21.67 11.60 -26.88
N PRO A 118 20.49 12.17 -26.57
CA PRO A 118 19.85 11.97 -25.27
C PRO A 118 19.68 10.48 -24.97
N PRO A 119 19.74 10.07 -23.69
CA PRO A 119 19.57 8.68 -23.29
C PRO A 119 18.22 8.12 -23.78
N THR A 120 18.22 6.86 -24.20
CA THR A 120 16.96 6.17 -24.52
C THR A 120 16.36 5.66 -23.21
N VAL A 121 15.09 6.00 -22.95
CA VAL A 121 14.32 5.50 -21.79
C VAL A 121 13.48 4.31 -22.23
N GLU A 122 13.69 3.16 -21.59
CA GLU A 122 12.87 1.96 -21.78
C GLU A 122 12.09 1.66 -20.50
N TYR A 123 10.78 1.49 -20.61
CA TYR A 123 9.92 1.10 -19.49
C TYR A 123 9.84 -0.42 -19.38
N GLN A 124 9.94 -0.94 -18.16
CA GLN A 124 9.90 -2.36 -17.84
C GLN A 124 8.53 -2.70 -17.25
N GLU A 125 7.52 -2.79 -18.11
CA GLU A 125 6.13 -3.00 -17.69
C GLU A 125 5.93 -4.33 -16.93
N GLU A 126 6.71 -5.35 -17.25
CA GLU A 126 6.62 -6.69 -16.68
C GLU A 126 7.09 -6.79 -15.22
N GLU A 127 7.86 -5.80 -14.72
CA GLU A 127 8.36 -5.81 -13.34
C GLU A 127 7.28 -5.49 -12.31
N ILE A 128 6.16 -4.88 -12.72
CA ILE A 128 5.03 -4.63 -11.83
C ILE A 128 4.09 -5.85 -11.86
N ILE A 129 3.77 -6.38 -10.68
CA ILE A 129 2.85 -7.51 -10.52
C ILE A 129 1.50 -7.00 -10.00
N ASP A 130 0.42 -7.24 -10.75
CA ASP A 130 -0.90 -6.68 -10.45
C ASP A 130 -1.48 -7.11 -9.10
N SER A 131 -1.32 -8.39 -8.76
CA SER A 131 -1.78 -8.91 -7.47
C SER A 131 -1.07 -8.23 -6.30
N VAL A 132 0.24 -7.96 -6.45
CA VAL A 132 1.07 -7.34 -5.41
C VAL A 132 0.57 -5.93 -5.11
N TYR A 133 0.50 -5.07 -6.14
CA TYR A 133 0.10 -3.68 -5.96
C TYR A 133 -1.41 -3.51 -5.70
N GLY A 134 -2.25 -4.41 -6.22
CA GLY A 134 -3.67 -4.46 -5.86
C GLY A 134 -3.87 -4.76 -4.38
N SER A 135 -3.09 -5.69 -3.81
CA SER A 135 -3.11 -5.98 -2.38
C SER A 135 -2.48 -4.87 -1.53
N VAL A 136 -1.46 -4.16 -2.02
CA VAL A 136 -0.96 -2.94 -1.37
C VAL A 136 -2.08 -1.89 -1.23
N LEU A 137 -2.86 -1.66 -2.30
CA LEU A 137 -3.98 -0.72 -2.26
C LEU A 137 -5.08 -1.14 -1.27
N GLN A 138 -5.38 -2.44 -1.19
CA GLN A 138 -6.29 -2.98 -0.17
C GLN A 138 -5.77 -2.76 1.24
N GLN A 139 -4.47 -2.97 1.46
CA GLN A 139 -3.83 -2.75 2.77
C GLN A 139 -3.86 -1.29 3.17
N CYS A 140 -3.73 -0.34 2.23
CA CYS A 140 -3.92 1.08 2.52
C CYS A 140 -5.28 1.36 3.16
N TYR A 141 -6.35 0.72 2.68
CA TYR A 141 -7.67 0.82 3.31
C TYR A 141 -7.74 0.10 4.65
N SER A 142 -7.25 -1.14 4.74
CA SER A 142 -7.25 -1.90 6.00
C SER A 142 -6.56 -1.16 7.13
N MET A 143 -5.42 -0.51 6.84
CA MET A 143 -4.70 0.30 7.81
C MET A 143 -5.48 1.56 8.19
N TYR A 144 -6.10 2.24 7.22
CA TYR A 144 -6.99 3.37 7.51
C TYR A 144 -8.12 2.94 8.46
N LYS A 145 -8.80 1.83 8.13
CA LYS A 145 -9.94 1.29 8.84
C LYS A 145 -9.59 0.92 10.28
N LEU A 146 -8.40 0.35 10.50
CA LEU A 146 -7.90 0.01 11.83
C LEU A 146 -7.87 1.23 12.77
N PHE A 147 -7.45 2.40 12.27
CA PHE A 147 -7.30 3.60 13.11
C PHE A 147 -8.52 4.55 13.09
N ASN A 148 -9.32 4.54 12.01
CA ASN A 148 -10.35 5.55 11.79
C ASN A 148 -11.77 5.00 11.70
N GLY A 149 -11.93 3.67 11.59
CA GLY A 149 -13.17 3.01 11.18
C GLY A 149 -13.41 3.11 9.67
N THR A 150 -14.61 2.77 9.23
CA THR A 150 -15.01 2.84 7.81
C THR A 150 -15.23 4.28 7.35
N PHE A 151 -15.09 4.53 6.04
CA PHE A 151 -15.47 5.78 5.39
C PHE A 151 -16.94 6.11 5.65
N SER A 152 -17.82 5.12 5.52
CA SER A 152 -19.26 5.28 5.79
C SER A 152 -19.52 5.74 7.22
N ARG A 153 -18.84 5.17 8.22
CA ARG A 153 -19.00 5.59 9.62
C ARG A 153 -18.49 7.02 9.87
N ALA A 154 -17.41 7.42 9.21
CA ALA A 154 -16.92 8.80 9.29
C ALA A 154 -17.92 9.78 8.65
N PHE A 155 -18.49 9.41 7.50
CA PHE A 155 -19.53 10.18 6.84
C PHE A 155 -20.82 10.29 7.68
N GLU A 156 -21.28 9.21 8.28
CA GLU A 156 -22.46 9.20 9.18
C GLU A 156 -22.25 10.08 10.41
N ALA A 157 -21.02 10.13 10.94
CA ALA A 157 -20.71 10.87 12.16
C ALA A 157 -20.59 12.39 11.95
N GLY A 158 -20.24 12.86 10.75
CA GLY A 158 -19.97 14.29 10.53
C GLY A 158 -19.94 14.74 9.07
N GLY A 159 -20.56 13.99 8.17
CA GLY A 159 -20.67 14.31 6.75
C GLY A 159 -19.36 14.23 5.97
N VAL A 160 -19.38 14.79 4.76
CA VAL A 160 -18.22 14.79 3.84
C VAL A 160 -17.03 15.51 4.44
N GLU A 161 -17.24 16.62 5.17
CA GLU A 161 -16.16 17.41 5.76
C GLU A 161 -15.35 16.60 6.77
N LEU A 162 -16.01 15.89 7.70
CA LEU A 162 -15.31 15.03 8.67
C LEU A 162 -14.59 13.87 7.98
N LEU A 163 -15.21 13.27 6.96
CA LEU A 163 -14.59 12.21 6.19
C LEU A 163 -13.29 12.69 5.52
N ILE A 164 -13.33 13.82 4.79
CA ILE A 164 -12.15 14.41 4.13
C ILE A 164 -11.05 14.69 5.18
N GLN A 165 -11.38 15.33 6.30
CA GLN A 165 -10.40 15.62 7.36
C GLN A 165 -9.71 14.36 7.88
N LYS A 166 -10.45 13.27 8.10
CA LYS A 166 -9.88 11.98 8.52
C LYS A 166 -8.99 11.36 7.45
N LEU A 167 -9.44 11.38 6.19
CA LEU A 167 -8.66 10.87 5.06
C LEU A 167 -7.34 11.61 4.92
N GLU A 168 -7.37 12.94 4.91
CA GLU A 168 -6.18 13.78 4.80
C GLU A 168 -5.21 13.56 5.95
N LYS A 169 -5.71 13.58 7.20
CA LYS A 169 -4.89 13.38 8.40
C LYS A 169 -4.14 12.05 8.37
N PHE A 170 -4.78 11.00 7.84
CA PHE A 170 -4.20 9.67 7.75
C PHE A 170 -3.28 9.52 6.52
N PHE A 171 -3.82 9.71 5.31
CA PHE A 171 -3.14 9.32 4.07
C PHE A 171 -1.95 10.21 3.73
N TYR A 172 -1.94 11.51 4.08
CA TYR A 172 -0.75 12.33 3.82
C TYR A 172 0.48 11.84 4.57
N ARG A 173 0.31 11.25 5.76
CA ARG A 173 1.41 10.66 6.53
C ARG A 173 1.68 9.22 6.10
N TYR A 174 0.63 8.42 5.97
CA TYR A 174 0.75 7.00 5.65
C TYR A 174 1.37 6.75 4.27
N LEU A 175 1.05 7.56 3.26
CA LEU A 175 1.64 7.38 1.92
C LEU A 175 3.16 7.63 1.90
N GLN A 176 3.69 8.42 2.84
CA GLN A 176 5.14 8.63 2.98
C GLN A 176 5.87 7.40 3.52
N THR A 177 5.17 6.51 4.24
CA THR A 177 5.74 5.25 4.76
C THR A 177 5.61 4.10 3.74
N LEU A 178 5.01 4.33 2.59
CA LEU A 178 4.75 3.30 1.60
C LEU A 178 5.99 3.03 0.73
N HIS A 179 6.68 1.93 1.01
CA HIS A 179 7.85 1.49 0.25
C HIS A 179 7.46 0.61 -0.95
N LEU A 180 7.03 1.23 -2.05
CA LEU A 180 6.62 0.53 -3.29
C LEU A 180 7.74 -0.27 -3.98
N GLN A 181 9.01 0.01 -3.66
CA GLN A 181 10.19 -0.64 -4.25
C GLN A 181 10.49 -1.99 -3.59
N SER A 182 10.10 -2.16 -2.32
CA SER A 182 10.36 -3.35 -1.53
C SER A 182 9.11 -4.20 -1.34
N CYS A 183 8.05 -3.97 -2.13
CA CYS A 183 6.85 -4.81 -2.08
C CYS A 183 7.16 -6.19 -2.70
N ASP A 184 7.73 -7.09 -1.90
CA ASP A 184 7.83 -8.51 -2.26
C ASP A 184 6.47 -9.21 -2.04
N LEU A 185 6.23 -10.28 -2.76
CA LEU A 185 5.04 -11.14 -2.62
C LEU A 185 4.81 -11.53 -1.15
N LEU A 186 5.88 -11.85 -0.41
CA LEU A 186 5.81 -12.23 1.00
C LEU A 186 5.30 -11.10 1.91
N ASP A 187 5.71 -9.85 1.66
CA ASP A 187 5.27 -8.66 2.41
C ASP A 187 3.82 -8.28 2.09
N VAL A 188 3.34 -8.68 0.92
CA VAL A 188 1.99 -8.40 0.45
C VAL A 188 0.97 -9.42 0.92
N PHE A 189 1.34 -10.67 1.15
CA PHE A 189 0.42 -11.66 1.71
C PHE A 189 0.24 -11.57 3.24
N GLY A 190 0.88 -10.60 3.91
CA GLY A 190 0.59 -10.30 5.32
C GLY A 190 0.77 -11.51 6.23
N GLY A 191 1.73 -12.37 5.92
CA GLY A 191 1.96 -13.62 6.64
C GLY A 191 2.24 -13.33 8.11
N ILE A 192 1.50 -14.00 9.00
CA ILE A 192 1.82 -14.01 10.42
C ILE A 192 2.92 -15.04 10.63
N SER A 193 4.07 -14.61 11.17
CA SER A 193 5.07 -15.55 11.64
C SER A 193 4.64 -16.10 13.00
N PHE A 194 4.35 -17.39 13.09
CA PHE A 194 4.02 -18.03 14.36
C PHE A 194 5.29 -18.58 15.04
N PHE A 195 5.40 -18.41 16.36
CA PHE A 195 6.49 -19.00 17.13
C PHE A 195 6.17 -20.48 17.45
N PRO A 196 7.03 -21.44 17.07
CA PRO A 196 6.77 -22.86 17.34
C PRO A 196 6.98 -23.17 18.83
N LEU A 197 5.97 -23.77 19.46
CA LEU A 197 6.00 -24.15 20.87
C LEU A 197 5.58 -25.60 21.06
N ASP A 198 6.12 -26.23 22.10
CA ASP A 198 5.57 -27.48 22.60
C ASP A 198 4.20 -27.23 23.27
N LYS A 199 3.40 -28.30 23.36
CA LYS A 199 2.03 -28.24 23.89
C LYS A 199 1.96 -27.70 25.31
N MET A 200 2.92 -28.05 26.17
CA MET A 200 2.89 -27.64 27.58
C MET A 200 3.20 -26.17 27.74
N THR A 201 4.17 -25.65 26.98
CA THR A 201 4.50 -24.22 26.99
C THR A 201 3.34 -23.40 26.44
N TYR A 202 2.71 -23.83 25.35
CA TYR A 202 1.52 -23.16 24.80
C TYR A 202 0.38 -23.08 25.82
N LEU A 203 0.04 -24.20 26.48
CA LEU A 203 -1.03 -24.23 27.50
C LEU A 203 -0.74 -23.31 28.71
N LYS A 204 0.53 -23.19 29.11
CA LYS A 204 0.93 -22.24 30.16
C LYS A 204 0.72 -20.79 29.73
N ILE A 205 1.07 -20.45 28.49
CA ILE A 205 0.86 -19.11 27.94
C ILE A 205 -0.64 -18.83 27.83
N GLN A 206 -1.43 -19.78 27.34
CA GLN A 206 -2.88 -19.63 27.27
C GLN A 206 -3.50 -19.44 28.67
N SER A 207 -3.05 -20.20 29.69
CA SER A 207 -3.51 -20.01 31.07
C SER A 207 -3.08 -18.67 31.67
N PHE A 208 -1.94 -18.12 31.24
CA PHE A 208 -1.52 -16.78 31.60
C PHE A 208 -2.43 -15.73 30.95
N VAL A 209 -2.66 -15.83 29.64
CA VAL A 209 -3.55 -14.92 28.90
C VAL A 209 -4.95 -14.90 29.50
N ASN A 210 -5.55 -16.06 29.76
CA ASN A 210 -6.88 -16.15 30.36
C ASN A 210 -6.95 -15.40 31.71
N ARG A 211 -5.93 -15.55 32.57
CA ARG A 211 -5.87 -14.82 33.86
C ARG A 211 -5.73 -13.31 33.67
N VAL A 212 -4.99 -12.88 32.66
CA VAL A 212 -4.87 -11.45 32.31
C VAL A 212 -6.23 -10.90 31.85
N GLU A 213 -6.92 -11.62 30.98
CA GLU A 213 -8.26 -11.25 30.49
C GLU A 213 -9.31 -11.22 31.62
N GLU A 214 -9.28 -12.20 32.53
CA GLU A 214 -10.16 -12.24 33.71
C GLU A 214 -9.89 -11.09 34.68
N SER A 215 -8.62 -10.72 34.88
CA SER A 215 -8.24 -9.65 35.80
C SER A 215 -8.43 -8.24 35.24
N LEU A 216 -8.52 -8.11 33.91
CA LEU A 216 -8.67 -6.83 33.21
C LEU A 216 -9.99 -6.77 32.45
N SER A 217 -11.09 -6.55 33.18
CA SER A 217 -12.46 -6.54 32.64
C SER A 217 -12.74 -5.56 31.48
N HIS A 218 -11.82 -4.62 31.23
CA HIS A 218 -11.91 -3.65 30.13
C HIS A 218 -11.16 -4.09 28.87
N VAL A 219 -10.30 -5.11 28.96
CA VAL A 219 -9.55 -5.67 27.83
C VAL A 219 -10.44 -6.67 27.10
N LYS A 220 -10.77 -6.36 25.85
CA LYS A 220 -11.63 -7.22 25.01
C LYS A 220 -10.87 -8.28 24.22
N TYR A 221 -9.65 -7.96 23.83
CA TYR A 221 -8.80 -8.81 23.00
C TYR A 221 -7.36 -8.70 23.46
N THR A 222 -6.65 -9.82 23.39
CA THR A 222 -5.21 -9.89 23.69
C THR A 222 -4.46 -10.52 22.52
N ALA A 223 -3.19 -10.14 22.37
CA ALA A 223 -2.26 -10.85 21.51
C ALA A 223 -0.94 -11.02 22.28
N PHE A 224 -0.33 -12.19 22.14
CA PHE A 224 0.94 -12.53 22.77
C PHE A 224 1.98 -12.80 21.69
N LEU A 225 3.05 -12.01 21.69
CA LEU A 225 4.15 -12.10 20.72
C LEU A 225 5.48 -12.31 21.46
N TYR A 226 6.40 -13.02 20.82
CA TYR A 226 7.79 -13.17 21.28
C TYR A 226 8.72 -13.07 20.07
N ASN A 227 9.74 -12.19 20.14
CA ASN A 227 10.68 -11.91 19.06
C ASN A 227 9.99 -11.66 17.71
N ASP A 228 9.02 -10.74 17.72
CA ASP A 228 8.16 -10.39 16.58
C ASP A 228 7.32 -11.54 16.02
N GLN A 229 7.30 -12.72 16.64
CA GLN A 229 6.49 -13.87 16.21
C GLN A 229 5.25 -14.01 17.09
N LEU A 230 4.10 -14.29 16.48
CA LEU A 230 2.82 -14.47 17.18
C LEU A 230 2.76 -15.85 17.85
N ILE A 231 2.31 -15.86 19.10
CA ILE A 231 2.04 -17.09 19.87
C ILE A 231 0.54 -17.26 20.08
N TRP A 232 -0.16 -16.19 20.46
CA TRP A 232 -1.60 -16.19 20.73
C TRP A 232 -2.24 -14.91 20.21
N SER A 233 -3.48 -15.01 19.73
CA SER A 233 -4.32 -13.86 19.44
C SER A 233 -5.77 -14.19 19.71
N GLY A 234 -6.47 -13.28 20.40
CA GLY A 234 -7.92 -13.29 20.53
C GLY A 234 -8.64 -12.56 19.38
N LEU A 235 -7.91 -12.01 18.42
CA LEU A 235 -8.48 -11.38 17.22
C LEU A 235 -8.74 -12.42 16.13
N GLU A 236 -9.70 -12.13 15.25
CA GLU A 236 -9.86 -12.89 14.00
C GLU A 236 -8.60 -12.78 13.14
N GLN A 237 -8.38 -13.79 12.30
CA GLN A 237 -7.14 -13.93 11.54
C GLN A 237 -6.86 -12.71 10.64
N ASP A 238 -7.87 -12.21 9.94
CA ASP A 238 -7.73 -11.07 9.02
C ASP A 238 -7.38 -9.77 9.78
N ASP A 239 -8.02 -9.52 10.91
CA ASP A 239 -7.73 -8.37 11.77
C ASP A 239 -6.33 -8.47 12.38
N MET A 240 -5.94 -9.68 12.81
CA MET A 240 -4.61 -9.93 13.36
C MET A 240 -3.52 -9.76 12.29
N GLN A 241 -3.75 -10.13 11.03
CA GLN A 241 -2.79 -9.91 9.94
C GLN A 241 -2.50 -8.42 9.75
N ILE A 242 -3.54 -7.58 9.77
CA ILE A 242 -3.41 -6.13 9.63
C ILE A 242 -2.63 -5.55 10.81
N LEU A 243 -3.00 -5.95 12.04
CA LEU A 243 -2.34 -5.50 13.25
C LEU A 243 -0.88 -5.97 13.32
N TYR A 244 -0.61 -7.24 12.99
CA TYR A 244 0.72 -7.84 13.00
C TYR A 244 1.65 -7.11 12.03
N LYS A 245 1.16 -6.78 10.83
CA LYS A 245 1.90 -5.97 9.87
C LYS A 245 2.23 -4.60 10.45
N TYR A 246 1.24 -3.88 10.99
CA TYR A 246 1.48 -2.59 11.63
C TYR A 246 2.54 -2.69 12.75
N LEU A 247 2.42 -3.70 13.60
CA LEU A 247 3.36 -3.94 14.69
C LEU A 247 4.79 -4.13 14.16
N THR A 248 4.99 -5.06 13.23
CA THR A 248 6.33 -5.43 12.71
C THR A 248 6.94 -4.38 11.79
N THR A 249 6.15 -3.63 11.01
CA THR A 249 6.67 -2.64 10.08
C THR A 249 6.79 -1.23 10.66
N SER A 250 6.04 -0.90 11.71
CA SER A 250 5.92 0.47 12.21
C SER A 250 6.23 0.63 13.70
N LEU A 251 5.88 -0.32 14.56
CA LEU A 251 6.08 -0.22 16.03
C LEU A 251 7.30 -0.95 16.56
N PHE A 252 7.66 -2.11 15.99
CA PHE A 252 8.82 -2.91 16.35
C PHE A 252 10.15 -2.60 15.62
N PRO A 253 10.38 -1.48 14.88
CA PRO A 253 11.66 -1.31 14.17
C PRO A 253 12.90 -1.42 15.08
N ARG A 254 13.62 -2.55 14.93
CA ARG A 254 15.02 -2.87 15.32
C ARG A 254 15.48 -2.42 16.71
N HIS A 255 14.89 -2.97 17.76
CA HIS A 255 15.69 -3.30 18.95
C HIS A 255 16.31 -4.69 18.77
N THR A 256 17.24 -4.83 17.83
CA THR A 256 18.21 -5.94 17.91
C THR A 256 19.27 -5.54 18.94
N GLU A 257 18.92 -5.54 20.21
CA GLU A 257 19.92 -5.90 21.21
C GLU A 257 20.10 -7.42 21.08
N PRO A 258 21.33 -7.92 20.89
CA PRO A 258 21.55 -9.36 20.88
C PRO A 258 21.18 -9.88 22.27
N GLU A 259 20.09 -10.65 22.37
CA GLU A 259 19.73 -11.37 23.59
C GLU A 259 20.97 -12.16 24.03
N VAL A 260 21.53 -11.76 25.17
CA VAL A 260 22.60 -12.47 25.85
C VAL A 260 22.06 -13.85 26.18
N ARG A 261 22.57 -14.87 25.48
CA ARG A 261 22.26 -16.26 25.80
C ARG A 261 22.66 -16.53 27.25
N PRO A 262 21.76 -17.03 28.11
CA PRO A 262 22.18 -17.50 29.43
C PRO A 262 23.08 -18.74 29.25
N HIS A 263 24.24 -18.68 29.91
CA HIS A 263 25.18 -19.80 30.05
C HIS A 263 24.59 -20.92 30.90
#